data_AF-A0A7G5XFS9-F1
#
_entry.id   AF-A0A7G5XFS9-F1
#
_cell.length_a   1.000
_cell.length_b   1.000
_cell.length_c   1.000
_cell.angle_alpha   90.00
_cell.angle_beta   90.00
_cell.angle_gamma   90.00
#
_symmetry.space_group_name_H-M   'P 1'
#
loop_
_entity.id
_entity.type
_entity.pdbx_description
1 polymer ?
#
loop_
_entity_poly.entity_id
_entity_poly.type
_entity_poly.pdbx_seq_one_letter_code
_entity_poly.pdbx_strand_id
1 'polypeptide(L)'
;MRYILFKLHERDKVSLGNIRCLNSVFAAKDGDDIWIRVVDNNSGVDSKLKQLPVKSTFTLDEKNQLFLPDAVTPVAVLKEMEWIPINEFIPVEAPVSNLPGKTNHKIDIKLVPSTVERRGNALLTTLNTWKEYAESAPAVRLAVLKFAMSATNEVLVIGNPLPSLPGKEYWLQNNILLPCGYEFEVPFVNTFLNNNILSGNKGVILFNTNNEWQLIDESLFVEAKRSAIRLTNPARSLP
;
A
#
# COMPACT_ATOMS: atom_id res chain seq x y z
N MET A 1 -22.09 -0.01 32.60
CA MET A 1 -21.40 0.11 31.30
C MET A 1 -22.19 -0.68 30.28
N ARG A 2 -22.48 -0.12 29.09
CA ARG A 2 -23.14 -0.88 28.02
C ARG A 2 -22.08 -1.47 27.11
N TYR A 3 -22.24 -2.75 26.76
CA TYR A 3 -21.38 -3.40 25.79
C TYR A 3 -22.15 -3.63 24.51
N ILE A 4 -21.48 -3.39 23.39
CA ILE A 4 -21.97 -3.77 22.07
C ILE A 4 -21.20 -5.02 21.66
N LEU A 5 -21.94 -6.04 21.25
CA LEU A 5 -21.40 -7.27 20.70
C LEU A 5 -21.62 -7.31 19.19
N PHE A 6 -20.58 -7.70 18.46
CA PHE A 6 -20.68 -8.03 17.04
C PHE A 6 -20.38 -9.50 16.87
N LYS A 7 -21.24 -10.19 16.13
CA LYS A 7 -21.07 -11.59 15.76
C LYS A 7 -20.66 -11.67 14.30
N LEU A 8 -19.57 -12.36 13.99
CA LEU A 8 -19.06 -12.56 12.63
C LEU A 8 -18.72 -14.04 12.43
N HIS A 9 -18.58 -14.46 11.18
CA HIS A 9 -18.15 -15.81 10.86
C HIS A 9 -16.61 -15.91 10.93
N GLU A 10 -16.05 -17.07 11.30
CA GLU A 10 -14.59 -17.31 11.36
C GLU A 10 -13.90 -17.06 10.00
N ARG A 11 -14.64 -17.23 8.90
CA ARG A 11 -14.16 -16.93 7.54
C ARG A 11 -13.83 -15.46 7.35
N ASP A 12 -14.51 -14.58 8.08
CA ASP A 12 -14.34 -13.14 8.01
C ASP A 12 -13.29 -12.64 9.01
N LYS A 13 -12.57 -13.53 9.70
CA LYS A 13 -11.53 -13.20 10.69
C LYS A 13 -10.49 -12.20 10.16
N VAL A 14 -10.20 -12.22 8.86
CA VAL A 14 -9.26 -11.28 8.22
C VAL A 14 -9.71 -9.82 8.38
N SER A 15 -11.01 -9.55 8.38
CA SER A 15 -11.57 -8.19 8.54
C SER A 15 -11.28 -7.58 9.92
N LEU A 16 -11.05 -8.42 10.93
CA LEU A 16 -10.73 -7.98 12.28
C LEU A 16 -9.32 -7.37 12.40
N GLY A 17 -8.48 -7.52 11.37
CA GLY A 17 -7.19 -6.82 11.30
C GLY A 17 -7.32 -5.31 11.41
N ASN A 18 -8.42 -4.73 10.91
CA ASN A 18 -8.68 -3.28 10.94
C ASN A 18 -8.90 -2.73 12.36
N ILE A 19 -9.36 -3.58 13.29
CA ILE A 19 -9.68 -3.20 14.67
C ILE A 19 -8.65 -3.73 15.68
N ARG A 20 -7.58 -4.38 15.20
CA ARG A 20 -6.58 -5.07 16.04
C ARG A 20 -5.80 -4.17 16.99
N CYS A 21 -5.67 -2.87 16.66
CA CYS A 21 -4.99 -1.89 17.51
C CYS A 21 -5.92 -1.19 18.52
N LEU A 22 -7.20 -1.57 18.56
CA LEU A 22 -8.16 -0.97 19.49
C LEU A 22 -8.07 -1.67 20.85
N ASN A 23 -7.48 -0.98 21.83
CA ASN A 23 -7.29 -1.49 23.20
C ASN A 23 -8.61 -1.68 23.97
N SER A 24 -9.72 -1.13 23.48
CA SER A 24 -11.06 -1.21 24.07
C SER A 24 -11.93 -2.33 23.50
N VAL A 25 -11.33 -3.25 22.73
CA VAL A 25 -12.02 -4.32 22.01
C VAL A 25 -11.53 -5.69 22.46
N PHE A 26 -12.47 -6.56 22.78
CA PHE A 26 -12.23 -7.95 23.19
C PHE A 26 -12.86 -8.89 22.17
N ALA A 27 -12.30 -10.08 22.02
CA ALA A 27 -12.83 -11.12 21.14
C ALA A 27 -12.90 -12.47 21.84
N ALA A 28 -13.86 -13.28 21.41
CA ALA A 28 -14.06 -14.65 21.84
C ALA A 28 -14.48 -15.50 20.64
N LYS A 29 -14.12 -16.78 20.65
CA LYS A 29 -14.50 -17.75 19.60
C LYS A 29 -15.49 -18.75 20.17
N ASP A 30 -16.57 -19.03 19.44
CA ASP A 30 -17.54 -20.08 19.78
C ASP A 30 -17.92 -20.83 18.49
N GLY A 31 -17.28 -21.98 18.28
CA GLY A 31 -17.42 -22.77 17.05
C GLY A 31 -16.90 -22.04 15.80
N ASP A 32 -17.77 -21.85 14.81
CA ASP A 32 -17.50 -21.14 13.55
C ASP A 32 -17.82 -19.64 13.62
N ASP A 33 -18.25 -19.13 14.76
CA ASP A 33 -18.55 -17.72 14.96
C ASP A 33 -17.50 -17.06 15.88
N ILE A 34 -17.13 -15.82 15.52
CA ILE A 34 -16.31 -14.93 16.34
C ILE A 34 -17.24 -13.87 16.95
N TRP A 35 -17.04 -13.59 18.22
CA TRP A 35 -17.73 -12.56 18.96
C TRP A 35 -16.77 -11.44 19.33
N ILE A 36 -17.16 -10.20 19.07
CA ILE A 36 -16.39 -9.00 19.40
C ILE A 36 -17.18 -8.20 20.41
N ARG A 37 -16.57 -7.87 21.55
CA ARG A 37 -17.16 -7.06 22.60
C ARG A 37 -16.46 -5.72 22.67
N VAL A 38 -17.25 -4.65 22.57
CA VAL A 38 -16.79 -3.26 22.61
C VAL A 38 -17.49 -2.52 23.73
N VAL A 39 -16.75 -1.72 24.48
CA VAL A 39 -17.34 -0.81 25.47
C VAL A 39 -17.90 0.41 24.77
N ASP A 40 -19.19 0.67 24.94
CA ASP A 40 -19.83 1.87 24.41
C ASP A 40 -19.46 3.08 25.29
N ASN A 41 -18.47 3.85 24.84
CA ASN A 41 -17.92 5.00 25.58
C ASN A 41 -18.56 6.35 25.18
N ASN A 42 -19.80 6.36 24.63
CA ASN A 42 -20.52 7.59 24.21
C ASN A 42 -19.87 8.43 23.09
N SER A 43 -18.69 8.05 22.58
CA SER A 43 -18.04 8.71 21.42
C SER A 43 -18.51 8.18 20.07
N GLY A 44 -19.53 7.31 20.07
CA GLY A 44 -19.98 6.57 18.89
C GLY A 44 -19.06 5.38 18.57
N VAL A 45 -19.65 4.37 17.92
CA VAL A 45 -18.92 3.21 17.41
C VAL A 45 -17.91 3.69 16.36
N ASP A 46 -16.61 3.42 16.59
CA ASP A 46 -15.53 3.76 15.67
C ASP A 46 -15.91 3.32 14.24
N SER A 47 -15.68 4.21 13.27
CA SER A 47 -15.89 3.96 11.85
C SER A 47 -15.33 2.62 11.36
N LYS A 48 -14.25 2.14 11.99
CA LYS A 48 -13.61 0.84 11.70
C LYS A 48 -14.47 -0.36 12.08
N LEU A 49 -15.25 -0.28 13.16
CA LEU A 49 -16.18 -1.33 13.59
C LEU A 49 -17.39 -1.42 12.65
N LYS A 50 -17.80 -0.31 12.03
CA LYS A 50 -18.89 -0.28 11.04
C LYS A 50 -18.53 -0.95 9.70
N GLN A 51 -17.24 -1.14 9.43
CA GLN A 51 -16.75 -1.79 8.19
C GLN A 51 -16.64 -3.31 8.31
N LEU A 52 -16.91 -3.87 9.50
CA LEU A 52 -16.86 -5.31 9.70
C LEU A 52 -18.06 -5.99 9.03
N PRO A 53 -17.86 -7.15 8.39
CA PRO A 53 -18.94 -7.99 7.85
C PRO A 53 -19.67 -8.70 9.00
N VAL A 54 -20.40 -7.93 9.80
CA VAL A 54 -21.09 -8.42 10.98
C VAL A 54 -22.34 -9.19 10.55
N LYS A 55 -22.46 -10.43 11.01
CA LYS A 55 -23.65 -11.27 10.85
C LYS A 55 -24.80 -10.76 11.70
N SER A 56 -24.52 -10.34 12.94
CA SER A 56 -25.51 -9.74 13.85
C SER A 56 -24.84 -8.86 14.90
N THR A 57 -25.49 -7.75 15.26
CA THR A 57 -25.08 -6.86 16.35
C THR A 57 -26.02 -7.06 17.53
N PHE A 58 -25.50 -7.01 18.75
CA PHE A 58 -26.26 -7.13 19.98
C PHE A 58 -25.79 -6.09 21.01
N THR A 59 -26.64 -5.79 21.99
CA THR A 59 -26.27 -5.08 23.21
C THR A 59 -26.37 -6.02 24.40
N LEU A 60 -25.46 -5.87 25.36
CA LEU A 60 -25.41 -6.70 26.57
C LEU A 60 -25.89 -5.90 27.78
N ASP A 61 -26.75 -6.52 28.59
CA ASP A 61 -27.11 -6.01 29.91
C ASP A 61 -26.23 -6.59 31.03
N GLU A 62 -26.49 -6.15 32.27
CA GLU A 62 -25.75 -6.60 33.46
C GLU A 62 -26.01 -8.08 33.82
N LYS A 63 -27.01 -8.71 33.21
CA LYS A 63 -27.39 -10.12 33.40
C LYS A 63 -26.92 -11.02 32.24
N ASN A 64 -26.00 -10.53 31.40
CA ASN A 64 -25.51 -11.22 30.20
C ASN A 64 -26.61 -11.58 29.18
N GLN A 65 -27.73 -10.85 29.16
CA GLN A 65 -28.77 -11.02 28.15
C GLN A 65 -28.44 -10.20 26.90
N LEU A 66 -28.63 -10.82 25.74
CA LEU A 66 -28.40 -10.23 24.43
C LEU A 66 -29.69 -9.59 23.92
N PHE A 67 -29.64 -8.33 23.56
CA PHE A 67 -30.71 -7.59 22.92
C PHE A 67 -30.30 -7.22 21.50
N LEU A 68 -31.23 -7.25 20.55
CA LEU A 68 -30.99 -6.62 19.25
C LEU A 68 -30.92 -5.10 19.41
N PRO A 69 -30.25 -4.38 18.49
CA PRO A 69 -30.26 -2.92 18.49
C PRO A 69 -31.71 -2.41 18.53
N ASP A 70 -32.00 -1.49 19.44
CA ASP A 70 -33.33 -0.89 19.66
C ASP A 70 -34.43 -1.84 20.18
N ALA A 71 -34.12 -3.11 20.49
CA ALA A 71 -35.07 -4.06 21.05
C ALA A 71 -35.13 -4.00 22.58
N VAL A 72 -36.33 -4.14 23.14
CA VAL A 72 -36.59 -4.09 24.60
C VAL A 72 -36.65 -5.50 25.22
N THR A 73 -36.70 -6.55 24.39
CA THR A 73 -36.77 -7.95 24.83
C THR A 73 -35.48 -8.70 24.51
N PRO A 74 -34.99 -9.54 25.43
CA PRO A 74 -33.79 -10.32 25.20
C PRO A 74 -34.05 -11.41 24.15
N VAL A 75 -33.10 -11.61 23.24
CA VAL A 75 -33.17 -12.64 22.19
C VAL A 75 -32.42 -13.91 22.58
N ALA A 76 -31.45 -13.80 23.47
CA ALA A 76 -30.65 -14.91 23.97
C ALA A 76 -29.92 -14.52 25.26
N VAL A 77 -29.34 -15.51 25.94
CA VAL A 77 -28.35 -15.27 27.00
C VAL A 77 -26.97 -15.55 26.41
N LEU A 78 -26.03 -14.63 26.64
CA LEU A 78 -24.65 -14.79 26.25
C LEU A 78 -24.04 -15.95 27.04
N LYS A 79 -23.62 -16.99 26.32
CA LYS A 79 -22.88 -18.12 26.89
C LYS A 79 -21.55 -17.62 27.46
N GLU A 80 -21.06 -18.24 28.53
CA GLU A 80 -19.72 -17.97 29.03
C GLU A 80 -18.68 -18.36 27.98
N MET A 81 -17.83 -17.39 27.61
CA MET A 81 -16.76 -17.54 26.64
C MET A 81 -15.49 -16.91 27.19
N GLU A 82 -14.35 -17.41 26.73
CA GLU A 82 -13.07 -16.83 27.07
C GLU A 82 -12.84 -15.57 26.23
N TRP A 83 -12.95 -14.42 26.88
CA TRP A 83 -12.74 -13.11 26.26
C TRP A 83 -11.29 -12.70 26.41
N ILE A 84 -10.60 -12.58 25.29
CA ILE A 84 -9.22 -12.07 25.25
C ILE A 84 -9.17 -10.73 24.50
N PRO A 85 -8.22 -9.86 24.83
CA PRO A 85 -7.96 -8.64 24.06
C PRO A 85 -7.81 -8.93 22.56
N ILE A 86 -8.33 -8.06 21.68
CA ILE A 86 -8.32 -8.32 20.22
C ILE A 86 -6.91 -8.50 19.64
N ASN A 87 -5.90 -7.87 20.24
CA ASN A 87 -4.49 -8.01 19.89
C ASN A 87 -3.90 -9.38 20.28
N GLU A 88 -4.47 -10.05 21.29
CA GLU A 88 -4.14 -11.42 21.69
C GLU A 88 -4.97 -12.44 20.89
N PHE A 89 -6.23 -12.13 20.57
CA PHE A 89 -7.09 -12.96 19.73
C PHE A 89 -6.59 -13.10 18.29
N ILE A 90 -5.94 -12.04 17.81
CA ILE A 90 -5.23 -11.99 16.54
C ILE A 90 -3.77 -11.72 16.88
N PRO A 91 -3.07 -12.75 17.40
CA PRO A 91 -1.70 -12.59 17.83
C PRO A 91 -0.87 -12.15 16.63
N VAL A 92 0.11 -11.29 16.87
CA VAL A 92 1.15 -11.05 15.86
C VAL A 92 1.97 -12.32 15.83
N GLU A 93 1.68 -13.22 14.90
CA GLU A 93 2.71 -14.15 14.44
C GLU A 93 3.73 -13.31 13.66
N ALA A 94 4.62 -12.65 14.42
CA ALA A 94 5.92 -12.32 13.90
C ALA A 94 6.62 -13.67 13.75
N PRO A 95 7.01 -14.09 12.53
CA PRO A 95 7.70 -15.35 12.37
C PRO A 95 8.95 -15.31 13.27
N VAL A 96 9.05 -16.31 14.13
CA VAL A 96 10.21 -16.49 15.01
C VAL A 96 11.47 -16.47 14.17
N SER A 97 12.33 -15.53 14.54
CA SER A 97 13.61 -15.22 13.95
C SER A 97 14.50 -16.46 13.83
N ASN A 98 14.68 -16.94 12.61
CA ASN A 98 15.99 -17.38 12.13
C ASN A 98 16.51 -16.25 11.22
N LEU A 99 17.17 -15.25 11.82
CA LEU A 99 18.08 -14.22 11.27
C LEU A 99 18.23 -14.08 9.73
N PRO A 100 18.43 -12.84 9.26
CA PRO A 100 17.44 -11.81 8.91
C PRO A 100 16.92 -12.03 7.48
N GLY A 101 15.76 -12.68 7.34
CA GLY A 101 15.09 -12.90 6.06
C GLY A 101 13.61 -12.52 6.16
N LYS A 102 13.25 -11.36 5.59
CA LYS A 102 11.86 -10.87 5.45
C LYS A 102 10.97 -11.96 4.81
N THR A 103 10.02 -12.52 5.55
CA THR A 103 8.89 -13.23 4.93
C THR A 103 7.87 -12.20 4.45
N ASN A 104 8.16 -11.75 3.25
CA ASN A 104 7.31 -10.93 2.41
C ASN A 104 5.96 -11.65 2.24
N HIS A 105 4.87 -11.12 2.79
CA HIS A 105 3.59 -11.29 2.11
C HIS A 105 3.78 -10.64 0.73
N LYS A 106 4.21 -11.42 -0.26
CA LYS A 106 4.23 -11.00 -1.65
C LYS A 106 2.77 -10.85 -2.05
N ILE A 107 2.21 -9.66 -1.83
CA ILE A 107 1.12 -9.21 -2.68
C ILE A 107 1.68 -9.35 -4.09
N ASP A 108 1.09 -10.25 -4.86
CA ASP A 108 1.49 -10.46 -6.25
C ASP A 108 0.95 -9.24 -7.01
N ILE A 109 1.77 -8.20 -7.08
CA ILE A 109 1.38 -6.93 -7.70
C ILE A 109 1.38 -7.14 -9.20
N LYS A 110 0.20 -7.19 -9.80
CA LYS A 110 0.03 -7.39 -11.24
C LYS A 110 -0.41 -6.11 -11.92
N LEU A 111 0.18 -5.86 -13.08
CA LEU A 111 -0.28 -4.85 -14.01
C LEU A 111 -1.23 -5.45 -15.04
N VAL A 112 -2.31 -4.73 -15.32
CA VAL A 112 -3.25 -5.05 -16.39
C VAL A 112 -3.29 -3.89 -17.40
N PRO A 113 -3.59 -4.16 -18.69
CA PRO A 113 -3.81 -3.09 -19.65
C PRO A 113 -4.93 -2.16 -19.17
N SER A 114 -4.67 -0.85 -19.23
CA SER A 114 -5.64 0.17 -18.84
C SER A 114 -6.41 0.67 -20.05
N THR A 115 -7.70 0.94 -19.85
CA THR A 115 -8.55 1.62 -20.85
C THR A 115 -8.53 3.15 -20.70
N VAL A 116 -7.80 3.67 -19.70
CA VAL A 116 -7.71 5.10 -19.41
C VAL A 116 -6.41 5.66 -19.98
N GLU A 117 -6.53 6.63 -20.87
CA GLU A 117 -5.37 7.35 -21.39
C GLU A 117 -4.75 8.21 -20.29
N ARG A 118 -3.44 8.03 -20.06
CA ARG A 118 -2.67 8.80 -19.09
C ARG A 118 -1.42 9.34 -19.77
N ARG A 119 -1.11 10.62 -19.50
CA ARG A 119 0.08 11.27 -20.05
C ARG A 119 1.34 10.74 -19.36
N GLY A 120 2.38 10.47 -20.15
CA GLY A 120 3.70 10.14 -19.64
C GLY A 120 4.32 11.32 -18.86
N ASN A 121 4.92 11.02 -17.71
CA ASN A 121 5.69 11.95 -16.88
C ASN A 121 7.16 11.53 -16.75
N ALA A 122 7.49 10.31 -17.17
CA ALA A 122 8.85 9.81 -17.25
C ALA A 122 9.08 8.99 -18.52
N LEU A 123 10.33 8.91 -18.94
CA LEU A 123 10.79 8.15 -20.09
C LEU A 123 12.00 7.29 -19.69
N LEU A 124 11.92 5.99 -19.92
CA LEU A 124 13.06 5.08 -19.83
C LEU A 124 13.68 4.92 -21.22
N THR A 125 14.92 5.36 -21.37
CA THR A 125 15.69 5.30 -22.61
C THR A 125 17.11 4.78 -22.35
N THR A 126 17.99 4.79 -23.35
CA THR A 126 19.39 4.39 -23.17
C THR A 126 20.29 5.60 -22.92
N LEU A 127 21.43 5.37 -22.26
CA LEU A 127 22.43 6.41 -22.04
C LEU A 127 22.93 7.02 -23.35
N ASN A 128 23.08 6.22 -24.40
CA ASN A 128 23.52 6.71 -25.71
C ASN A 128 22.51 7.71 -26.30
N THR A 129 21.24 7.30 -26.38
CA THR A 129 20.13 8.15 -26.84
C THR A 129 20.02 9.43 -26.01
N TRP A 130 20.20 9.33 -24.69
CA TRP A 130 20.12 10.46 -23.79
C TRP A 130 21.27 11.48 -24.00
N LYS A 131 22.49 10.99 -24.22
CA LYS A 131 23.66 11.83 -24.53
C LYS A 131 23.50 12.55 -25.87
N GLU A 132 23.09 11.83 -26.92
CA GLU A 132 22.85 12.42 -28.24
C GLU A 132 21.81 13.54 -28.19
N TYR A 133 20.73 13.33 -27.44
CA TYR A 133 19.72 14.36 -27.21
C TYR A 133 20.31 15.59 -26.50
N ALA A 134 21.09 15.39 -25.45
CA ALA A 134 21.62 16.47 -24.63
C ALA A 134 22.54 17.43 -25.40
N GLU A 135 23.23 16.95 -26.45
CA GLU A 135 24.10 17.77 -27.29
C GLU A 135 23.33 18.82 -28.08
N SER A 136 22.14 18.46 -28.59
CA SER A 136 21.33 19.34 -29.44
C SER A 136 20.18 20.03 -28.69
N ALA A 137 19.75 19.51 -27.54
CA ALA A 137 18.61 20.03 -26.79
C ALA A 137 18.86 21.44 -26.21
N PRO A 138 17.88 22.36 -26.27
CA PRO A 138 17.96 23.66 -25.61
C PRO A 138 18.15 23.53 -24.10
N ALA A 139 19.00 24.37 -23.51
CA ALA A 139 19.29 24.35 -22.07
C ALA A 139 18.03 24.54 -21.21
N VAL A 140 17.08 25.36 -21.66
CA VAL A 140 15.79 25.58 -20.97
C VAL A 140 14.93 24.31 -20.92
N ARG A 141 15.01 23.45 -21.95
CA ARG A 141 14.28 22.19 -21.99
C ARG A 141 14.95 21.13 -21.11
N LEU A 142 16.27 21.19 -21.00
CA LEU A 142 17.03 20.34 -20.08
C LEU A 142 16.83 20.74 -18.61
N ALA A 143 16.69 22.04 -18.31
CA ALA A 143 16.60 22.56 -16.94
C ALA A 143 15.38 22.05 -16.16
N VAL A 144 14.30 21.64 -16.86
CA VAL A 144 13.08 21.10 -16.23
C VAL A 144 13.10 19.58 -16.07
N LEU A 145 14.19 18.92 -16.49
CA LEU A 145 14.33 17.47 -16.46
C LEU A 145 15.30 17.04 -15.36
N LYS A 146 14.98 15.91 -14.74
CA LYS A 146 15.90 15.14 -13.89
C LYS A 146 16.10 13.77 -14.50
N PHE A 147 17.24 13.15 -14.26
CA PHE A 147 17.49 11.80 -14.74
C PHE A 147 18.25 10.96 -13.72
N ALA A 148 18.03 9.65 -13.75
CA ALA A 148 18.81 8.65 -13.03
C ALA A 148 19.29 7.59 -14.04
N MET A 149 20.46 6.99 -13.79
CA MET A 149 21.06 5.97 -14.65
C MET A 149 21.20 4.65 -13.89
N SER A 150 20.86 3.54 -14.54
CA SER A 150 21.11 2.18 -14.03
C SER A 150 22.52 1.68 -14.38
N ALA A 151 22.96 0.59 -13.72
CA ALA A 151 24.19 -0.11 -14.09
C ALA A 151 24.17 -0.72 -15.50
N THR A 152 22.96 -0.94 -16.06
CA THR A 152 22.74 -1.50 -17.40
C THR A 152 22.72 -0.43 -18.51
N ASN A 153 23.12 0.82 -18.21
CA ASN A 153 23.08 1.98 -19.12
C ASN A 153 21.66 2.39 -19.56
N GLU A 154 20.64 2.05 -18.78
CA GLU A 154 19.31 2.62 -18.95
C GLU A 154 19.24 3.95 -18.19
N VAL A 155 18.49 4.90 -18.74
CA VAL A 155 18.32 6.23 -18.17
C VAL A 155 16.83 6.50 -18.01
N LEU A 156 16.42 6.73 -16.77
CA LEU A 156 15.08 7.19 -16.44
C LEU A 156 15.10 8.72 -16.39
N VAL A 157 14.40 9.36 -17.32
CA VAL A 157 14.22 10.81 -17.38
C VAL A 157 12.84 11.17 -16.83
N ILE A 158 12.75 12.12 -15.91
CA ILE A 158 11.51 12.61 -15.32
C ILE A 158 11.39 14.13 -15.55
N GLY A 159 10.23 14.59 -15.99
CA GLY A 159 9.92 16.00 -16.12
C GLY A 159 8.88 16.30 -17.20
N ASN A 160 8.57 17.57 -17.39
CA ASN A 160 7.56 18.02 -18.36
C ASN A 160 8.03 19.32 -19.05
N PRO A 161 8.05 19.39 -20.40
CA PRO A 161 7.71 18.32 -21.35
C PRO A 161 8.76 17.22 -21.40
N LEU A 162 8.30 15.97 -21.61
CA LEU A 162 9.20 14.85 -21.88
C LEU A 162 9.92 15.05 -23.23
N PRO A 163 11.20 14.65 -23.32
CA PRO A 163 11.92 14.67 -24.58
C PRO A 163 11.35 13.61 -25.53
N SER A 164 11.17 13.98 -26.81
CA SER A 164 10.72 13.06 -27.85
C SER A 164 11.87 12.12 -28.26
N LEU A 165 12.10 11.08 -27.46
CA LEU A 165 13.15 10.09 -27.67
C LEU A 165 12.60 8.68 -27.71
N PRO A 166 13.24 7.76 -28.44
CA PRO A 166 12.92 6.34 -28.35
C PRO A 166 13.05 5.84 -26.91
N GLY A 167 12.01 5.16 -26.41
CA GLY A 167 11.99 4.63 -25.06
C GLY A 167 10.60 4.16 -24.63
N LYS A 168 10.50 3.79 -23.36
CA LYS A 168 9.23 3.41 -22.71
C LYS A 168 8.74 4.57 -21.87
N GLU A 169 7.53 5.04 -22.13
CA GLU A 169 6.90 6.10 -21.33
C GLU A 169 6.23 5.53 -20.09
N TYR A 170 6.29 6.31 -19.01
CA TYR A 170 5.73 5.99 -17.72
C TYR A 170 4.89 7.15 -17.22
N TRP A 171 3.74 6.85 -16.62
CA TRP A 171 2.90 7.82 -15.94
C TRP A 171 3.15 7.76 -14.43
N LEU A 172 3.10 8.93 -13.78
CA LEU A 172 3.42 9.07 -12.36
C LEU A 172 2.16 9.15 -11.52
N GLN A 173 2.08 8.34 -10.47
CA GLN A 173 1.07 8.41 -9.43
C GLN A 173 1.72 8.26 -8.07
N ASN A 174 1.68 9.31 -7.24
CA ASN A 174 2.19 9.28 -5.86
C ASN A 174 3.62 8.69 -5.74
N ASN A 175 4.57 9.09 -6.59
CA ASN A 175 5.94 8.53 -6.65
C ASN A 175 6.04 7.07 -7.14
N ILE A 176 5.00 6.56 -7.79
CA ILE A 176 5.02 5.29 -8.50
C ILE A 176 4.94 5.56 -10.00
N LEU A 177 5.88 5.03 -10.75
CA LEU A 177 5.94 5.06 -12.21
C LEU A 177 5.43 3.73 -12.75
N LEU A 178 4.35 3.82 -13.51
CA LEU A 178 3.71 2.70 -14.20
C LEU A 178 3.87 2.88 -15.72
N PRO A 179 4.12 1.80 -16.48
CA PRO A 179 4.15 1.89 -17.94
C PRO A 179 2.86 2.51 -18.48
N CYS A 180 2.96 3.44 -19.42
CA CYS A 180 1.79 3.99 -20.09
C CYS A 180 0.97 2.87 -20.75
N GLY A 181 -0.35 2.93 -20.61
CA GLY A 181 -1.27 1.87 -21.05
C GLY A 181 -1.47 0.74 -20.03
N TYR A 182 -0.92 0.84 -18.83
CA TYR A 182 -1.11 -0.13 -17.74
C TYR A 182 -1.58 0.51 -16.44
N GLU A 183 -2.29 -0.27 -15.64
CA GLU A 183 -2.69 0.04 -14.26
C GLU A 183 -2.58 -1.18 -13.34
N PHE A 184 -2.68 -0.96 -12.03
CA PHE A 184 -2.73 -2.07 -11.08
C PHE A 184 -4.05 -2.82 -11.20
N GLU A 185 -3.99 -4.16 -11.18
CA GLU A 185 -5.18 -5.02 -11.13
C GLU A 185 -6.06 -4.70 -9.90
N VAL A 186 -5.40 -4.43 -8.76
CA VAL A 186 -6.07 -4.09 -7.51
C VAL A 186 -5.84 -2.61 -7.18
N PRO A 187 -6.88 -1.76 -7.17
CA PRO A 187 -6.73 -0.30 -7.01
C PRO A 187 -6.03 0.16 -5.73
N PHE A 188 -6.17 -0.60 -4.63
CA PHE A 188 -5.57 -0.24 -3.34
C PHE A 188 -4.05 -0.46 -3.27
N VAL A 189 -3.45 -1.16 -4.24
CA VAL A 189 -2.00 -1.44 -4.28
C VAL A 189 -1.19 -0.16 -4.28
N ASN A 190 -1.62 0.87 -5.01
CA ASN A 190 -0.94 2.17 -5.00
C ASN A 190 -0.87 2.76 -3.59
N THR A 191 -2.00 2.82 -2.89
CA THR A 191 -2.07 3.33 -1.50
C THR A 191 -1.21 2.49 -0.55
N PHE A 192 -1.25 1.16 -0.69
CA PHE A 192 -0.43 0.26 0.10
C PHE A 192 1.07 0.50 -0.11
N LEU A 193 1.54 0.60 -1.36
CA LEU A 193 2.95 0.84 -1.69
C LEU A 193 3.44 2.19 -1.15
N ASN A 194 2.63 3.23 -1.27
CA ASN A 194 2.96 4.55 -0.73
C ASN A 194 3.10 4.53 0.80
N ASN A 195 2.17 3.87 1.49
CA ASN A 195 2.13 3.85 2.95
C ASN A 195 3.12 2.88 3.61
N ASN A 196 3.62 1.88 2.88
CA ASN A 196 4.49 0.85 3.46
C ASN A 196 5.92 0.86 2.91
N ILE A 197 6.13 1.27 1.66
CA ILE A 197 7.46 1.27 1.02
C ILE A 197 8.06 2.68 1.00
N LEU A 198 7.25 3.67 0.63
CA LEU A 198 7.70 5.07 0.56
C LEU A 198 7.59 5.81 1.89
N SER A 199 6.91 5.23 2.88
CA SER A 199 6.84 5.80 4.23
C SER A 199 8.19 5.68 4.93
N GLY A 200 9.02 6.72 4.75
CA GLY A 200 10.39 6.80 5.27
C GLY A 200 11.47 6.90 4.18
N ASN A 201 11.14 6.53 2.92
CA ASN A 201 12.06 6.59 1.79
C ASN A 201 11.66 7.72 0.84
N LYS A 202 12.60 8.62 0.53
CA LYS A 202 12.45 9.62 -0.52
C LYS A 202 12.91 8.99 -1.83
N GLY A 203 11.99 8.55 -2.66
CA GLY A 203 12.33 7.86 -3.90
C GLY A 203 11.11 7.60 -4.78
N VAL A 204 11.36 6.99 -5.94
CA VAL A 204 10.36 6.64 -6.95
C VAL A 204 10.39 5.14 -7.18
N ILE A 205 9.21 4.50 -7.14
CA ILE A 205 9.08 3.09 -7.50
C ILE A 205 8.83 3.01 -9.00
N LEU A 206 9.66 2.26 -9.73
CA LEU A 206 9.49 2.00 -11.16
C LEU A 206 9.04 0.56 -11.36
N PHE A 207 7.86 0.37 -11.95
CA PHE A 207 7.36 -0.94 -12.36
C PHE A 207 7.77 -1.27 -13.78
N ASN A 208 7.91 -2.56 -14.10
CA ASN A 208 8.00 -3.03 -15.48
C ASN A 208 6.75 -3.83 -15.87
N THR A 209 6.61 -4.11 -17.17
CA THR A 209 5.50 -4.92 -17.70
C THR A 209 5.56 -6.40 -17.28
N ASN A 210 6.67 -6.84 -16.66
CA ASN A 210 6.88 -8.20 -16.19
C ASN A 210 6.50 -8.36 -14.69
N ASN A 211 5.80 -7.38 -14.11
CA ASN A 211 5.43 -7.32 -12.69
C ASN A 211 6.61 -7.23 -11.71
N GLU A 212 7.79 -6.84 -12.19
CA GLU A 212 8.92 -6.50 -11.32
C GLU A 212 8.91 -5.00 -11.05
N TRP A 213 9.46 -4.62 -9.90
CA TRP A 213 9.59 -3.23 -9.51
C TRP A 213 10.94 -2.98 -8.87
N GLN A 214 11.38 -1.73 -8.94
CA GLN A 214 12.60 -1.25 -8.29
C GLN A 214 12.33 0.08 -7.62
N LEU A 215 12.96 0.31 -6.47
CA LEU A 215 12.95 1.60 -5.78
C LEU A 215 14.19 2.38 -6.18
N ILE A 216 13.99 3.56 -6.76
CA ILE A 216 15.06 4.48 -7.13
C ILE A 216 15.07 5.59 -6.09
N ASP A 217 16.15 5.69 -5.32
CA ASP A 217 16.32 6.73 -4.31
C ASP A 217 16.36 8.12 -4.98
N GLU A 218 15.73 9.12 -4.36
CA GLU A 218 15.68 10.49 -4.86
C GLU A 218 17.08 11.08 -5.04
N SER A 219 18.04 10.69 -4.21
CA SER A 219 19.44 11.12 -4.30
C SER A 219 20.16 10.67 -5.57
N LEU A 220 19.65 9.66 -6.27
CA LEU A 220 20.19 9.18 -7.54
C LEU A 220 19.73 10.04 -8.73
N PHE A 221 18.73 10.91 -8.53
CA PHE A 221 18.28 11.82 -9.58
C PHE A 221 19.17 13.05 -9.66
N VAL A 222 19.71 13.30 -10.85
CA VAL A 222 20.55 14.45 -11.16
C VAL A 222 19.78 15.39 -12.08
N GLU A 223 19.95 16.70 -11.88
CA GLU A 223 19.45 17.70 -12.83
C GLU A 223 20.10 17.48 -14.21
N ALA A 224 19.31 17.55 -15.28
CA ALA A 224 19.73 17.24 -16.65
C ALA A 224 20.64 18.31 -17.29
N LYS A 225 21.62 18.85 -16.55
CA LYS A 225 22.64 19.75 -17.10
C LYS A 225 23.47 19.01 -18.13
N ARG A 226 23.74 19.64 -19.27
CA ARG A 226 24.53 19.03 -20.37
C ARG A 226 25.87 18.48 -19.88
N SER A 227 26.55 19.18 -18.98
CA SER A 227 27.79 18.71 -18.35
C SER A 227 27.60 17.44 -17.50
N ALA A 228 26.51 17.36 -16.73
CA ALA A 228 26.18 16.19 -15.92
C ALA A 228 25.90 14.96 -16.80
N ILE A 229 25.12 15.14 -17.88
CA ILE A 229 24.80 14.07 -18.84
C ILE A 229 26.08 13.55 -19.50
N ARG A 230 26.99 14.44 -19.92
CA ARG A 230 28.25 14.04 -20.55
C ARG A 230 29.20 13.31 -19.60
N LEU A 231 29.29 13.78 -18.35
CA LEU A 231 30.13 13.18 -17.30
C LEU A 231 29.57 11.87 -16.74
N THR A 232 28.31 11.54 -17.07
CA THR A 232 27.70 10.28 -16.67
C THR A 232 28.42 9.14 -17.40
N ASN A 233 29.05 8.24 -16.65
CA ASN A 233 29.82 7.12 -17.17
C ASN A 233 29.37 5.83 -16.46
N PRO A 234 29.37 4.65 -17.14
CA PRO A 234 28.95 3.39 -16.55
C PRO A 234 29.78 3.04 -15.31
N ALA A 235 31.04 3.48 -15.24
CA ALA A 235 31.92 3.24 -14.08
C ALA A 235 31.47 3.93 -12.77
N ARG A 236 30.46 4.81 -12.83
CA ARG A 236 29.79 5.41 -11.66
C ARG A 236 28.38 4.84 -11.47
N SER A 237 28.15 3.60 -11.87
CA SER A 237 27.00 2.83 -11.40
C SER A 237 27.31 2.19 -10.05
N LEU A 238 26.42 2.40 -9.08
CA LEU A 238 26.42 1.62 -7.83
C LEU A 238 26.09 0.13 -8.13
N PRO A 239 26.49 -0.80 -7.24
CA PRO A 239 26.20 -2.24 -7.32
C PRO A 239 24.71 -2.58 -7.41
#